data_AF-A0A960UVW8-F1
#
_entry.id   AF-A0A960UVW8-F1
#
_cell.length_a   1.000
_cell.length_b   1.000
_cell.length_c   1.000
_cell.angle_alpha   90.00
_cell.angle_beta   90.00
_cell.angle_gamma   90.00
#
_symmetry.space_group_name_H-M   'P 1'
#
loop_
_entity.id
_entity.type
_entity.pdbx_description
1 polymer ?
#
loop_
_entity_poly.entity_id
_entity_poly.type
_entity_poly.pdbx_seq_one_letter_code
_entity_poly.pdbx_strand_id
1 'polypeptide(L)'
;MKAGQKTYLILCLALLCLWMPPRSLRAEEPPRNTGPETAGPGAENPENNPDENNPEQPSEQTNPTNPREFEQYRTSREKRNQSFKTLYTQEADRRFRFILELISEKKYDSATDRLEEFLVLYPDHSMTPRARRELADLRQKTGATEAALYRYRQSAALDRPQQGEAKSLLEMARIKIRQGRFQEARTMLQDIQTRFSGTNEAREAELLEKSYRFIEPPQREPGRGGPRSTSEGTDSASGDGELQDTGKPLFPMDRENAPAATESDTGIDRADGESSTGQRALDRMGEGIERLDSADPLEPLEPMDGDSKKSP
;
A
#
# COMPACT_ATOMS: atom_id res chain seq x y z
N MET A 1 -5.59 -23.55 27.85
CA MET A 1 -5.99 -23.34 26.44
C MET A 1 -7.25 -24.15 26.17
N LYS A 2 -8.35 -23.47 25.80
CA LYS A 2 -9.70 -24.06 25.74
C LYS A 2 -9.89 -24.88 24.46
N ALA A 3 -10.52 -26.04 24.57
CA ALA A 3 -10.70 -27.03 23.50
C ALA A 3 -11.39 -26.51 22.23
N GLY A 4 -12.05 -25.34 22.27
CA GLY A 4 -12.72 -24.73 21.11
C GLY A 4 -11.80 -24.02 20.10
N GLN A 5 -10.53 -23.76 20.42
CA GLN A 5 -9.65 -23.00 19.51
C GLN A 5 -9.03 -23.86 18.39
N LYS A 6 -8.96 -25.18 18.57
CA LYS A 6 -8.38 -26.10 17.57
C LYS A 6 -9.32 -26.37 16.40
N THR A 7 -10.63 -26.39 16.63
CA THR A 7 -11.64 -26.61 15.58
C THR A 7 -11.74 -25.44 14.61
N TYR A 8 -11.56 -24.20 15.10
CA TYR A 8 -11.57 -23.01 14.24
C TYR A 8 -10.39 -22.96 13.27
N LEU A 9 -9.21 -23.43 13.68
CA LEU A 9 -8.02 -23.43 12.83
C LEU A 9 -8.15 -24.43 11.66
N ILE A 10 -8.79 -25.58 11.91
CA ILE A 10 -9.01 -26.62 10.88
C ILE A 10 -10.07 -26.17 9.86
N LEU A 11 -11.14 -25.50 10.31
CA LEU A 11 -12.16 -24.94 9.42
C LEU A 11 -11.63 -23.79 8.56
N CYS A 12 -10.76 -22.93 9.10
CA CYS A 12 -10.13 -21.86 8.31
C CYS A 12 -9.16 -22.40 7.24
N LEU A 13 -8.40 -23.46 7.54
CA LEU A 13 -7.51 -24.10 6.55
C LEU A 13 -8.30 -24.79 5.43
N ALA A 14 -9.44 -25.42 5.74
CA ALA A 14 -10.28 -26.07 4.74
C ALA A 14 -10.95 -25.06 3.78
N LEU A 15 -11.40 -23.90 4.28
CA LEU A 15 -11.97 -22.85 3.43
C LEU A 15 -10.92 -22.18 2.52
N LEU A 16 -9.67 -22.07 2.95
CA LEU A 16 -8.59 -21.52 2.13
C LEU A 16 -8.24 -22.43 0.93
N CYS A 17 -8.40 -23.74 1.06
CA CYS A 17 -8.19 -24.68 -0.04
C CYS A 17 -9.31 -24.66 -1.09
N LEU A 18 -10.54 -24.25 -0.74
CA LEU A 18 -11.66 -24.19 -1.70
C LEU A 18 -11.65 -22.93 -2.57
N TRP A 19 -10.88 -21.91 -2.21
CA TRP A 19 -10.84 -20.63 -2.92
C TRP A 19 -9.60 -20.45 -3.80
N MET A 20 -8.71 -21.44 -3.88
CA MET A 20 -7.63 -21.45 -4.87
C MET A 20 -8.17 -21.94 -6.23
N PRO A 21 -8.13 -21.12 -7.29
CA PRO A 21 -8.47 -21.58 -8.63
C PRO A 21 -7.49 -22.68 -9.06
N PRO A 22 -7.93 -23.69 -9.83
CA PRO A 22 -7.07 -24.76 -10.30
C PRO A 22 -5.92 -24.16 -11.13
N ARG A 23 -4.68 -24.32 -10.63
CA ARG A 23 -3.46 -24.05 -11.40
C ARG A 23 -3.51 -24.94 -12.64
N SER A 24 -3.88 -24.34 -13.77
CA SER A 24 -3.72 -24.96 -15.08
C SER A 24 -2.22 -25.14 -15.31
N LEU A 25 -1.74 -26.37 -15.14
CA LEU A 25 -0.44 -26.82 -15.60
C LEU A 25 -0.47 -26.77 -17.13
N ARG A 26 -0.19 -25.59 -17.70
CA ARG A 26 0.09 -25.42 -19.12
C ARG A 26 1.52 -25.92 -19.34
N ALA A 27 1.65 -27.10 -19.94
CA ALA A 27 2.90 -27.60 -20.45
C ALA A 27 3.41 -26.63 -21.51
N GLU A 28 4.50 -25.91 -21.21
CA GLU A 28 5.25 -25.17 -22.22
C GLU A 28 6.10 -26.17 -23.01
N GLU A 29 5.81 -26.27 -24.31
CA GLU A 29 6.69 -26.91 -25.29
C GLU A 29 7.95 -26.07 -25.48
N PRO A 30 9.13 -26.69 -25.68
CA PRO A 30 10.36 -25.96 -25.96
C PRO A 30 10.33 -25.34 -27.36
N PRO A 31 10.80 -24.09 -27.56
CA PRO A 31 10.85 -23.48 -28.87
C PRO A 31 11.87 -24.21 -29.77
N ARG A 32 11.39 -24.63 -30.95
CA ARG A 32 12.23 -25.10 -32.06
C ARG A 32 13.08 -23.95 -32.57
N ASN A 33 14.39 -24.13 -32.44
CA ASN A 33 15.43 -23.32 -33.06
C ASN A 33 15.45 -23.63 -34.57
N THR A 34 14.98 -22.70 -35.39
CA THR A 34 15.23 -22.69 -36.84
C THR A 34 15.72 -21.30 -37.22
N GLY A 35 17.03 -21.13 -37.28
CA GLY A 35 17.65 -19.97 -37.91
C GLY A 35 17.47 -20.01 -39.44
N PRO A 36 17.75 -18.88 -40.10
CA PRO A 36 18.33 -18.92 -41.42
C PRO A 36 19.80 -18.44 -41.37
N GLU A 37 20.67 -19.32 -41.87
CA GLU A 37 21.98 -18.96 -42.38
C GLU A 37 21.86 -17.85 -43.42
N THR A 38 22.51 -16.72 -43.16
CA THR A 38 22.93 -15.81 -44.22
C THR A 38 24.42 -15.57 -44.09
N ALA A 39 25.17 -16.31 -44.90
CA ALA A 39 26.57 -16.08 -45.17
C ALA A 39 26.72 -14.79 -45.99
N GLY A 40 27.56 -13.87 -45.50
CA GLY A 40 28.04 -12.69 -46.22
C GLY A 40 29.55 -12.55 -45.99
N PRO A 41 30.38 -12.43 -47.04
CA PRO A 41 31.83 -12.48 -46.93
C PRO A 41 32.45 -11.10 -46.77
N GLY A 42 33.56 -11.04 -46.04
CA GLY A 42 34.67 -10.13 -46.34
C GLY A 42 34.63 -8.75 -45.67
N ALA A 43 35.36 -8.62 -44.57
CA ALA A 43 36.24 -7.48 -44.34
C ALA A 43 37.27 -7.87 -43.28
N GLU A 44 38.47 -8.20 -43.76
CA GLU A 44 39.68 -8.28 -42.96
C GLU A 44 39.97 -6.90 -42.37
N ASN A 45 40.10 -6.83 -41.04
CA ASN A 45 40.85 -5.76 -40.41
C ASN A 45 41.46 -6.29 -39.10
N PRO A 46 42.71 -6.75 -39.10
CA PRO A 46 43.40 -7.19 -37.91
C PRO A 46 44.35 -6.08 -37.46
N GLU A 47 44.06 -5.35 -36.39
CA GLU A 47 45.12 -4.73 -35.57
C GLU A 47 44.58 -4.13 -34.27
N ASN A 48 45.08 -4.70 -33.17
CA ASN A 48 45.27 -4.09 -31.86
C ASN A 48 44.07 -3.38 -31.19
N ASN A 49 43.32 -4.13 -30.39
CA ASN A 49 42.82 -3.59 -29.13
C ASN A 49 43.49 -4.36 -27.98
N PRO A 50 44.28 -3.71 -27.12
CA PRO A 50 44.83 -4.35 -25.94
C PRO A 50 43.70 -4.77 -25.00
N ASP A 51 43.75 -6.05 -24.62
CA ASP A 51 42.99 -6.69 -23.56
C ASP A 51 43.11 -5.93 -22.23
N GLU A 52 42.24 -4.94 -22.00
CA GLU A 52 42.06 -4.31 -20.69
C GLU A 52 40.57 -4.13 -20.40
N ASN A 53 39.89 -5.24 -20.15
CA ASN A 53 38.73 -5.33 -19.25
C ASN A 53 38.30 -6.79 -19.17
N ASN A 54 39.21 -7.65 -18.73
CA ASN A 54 38.80 -8.95 -18.21
C ASN A 54 38.14 -8.66 -16.85
N PRO A 55 36.81 -8.75 -16.70
CA PRO A 55 36.17 -8.53 -15.41
C PRO A 55 36.80 -9.53 -14.46
N GLU A 56 37.55 -9.03 -13.47
CA GLU A 56 38.30 -9.81 -12.49
C GLU A 56 37.44 -11.01 -12.11
N GLN A 57 37.84 -12.19 -12.59
CA GLN A 57 37.11 -13.41 -12.27
C GLN A 57 37.04 -13.46 -10.75
N PRO A 58 35.83 -13.56 -10.15
CA PRO A 58 35.66 -13.50 -8.72
C PRO A 58 36.63 -14.49 -8.11
N SER A 59 37.66 -13.95 -7.45
CA SER A 59 38.78 -14.74 -6.95
C SER A 59 38.20 -15.94 -6.23
N GLU A 60 38.56 -17.14 -6.69
CA GLU A 60 38.01 -18.40 -6.20
C GLU A 60 37.96 -18.31 -4.68
N GLN A 61 36.74 -18.25 -4.13
CA GLN A 61 36.51 -18.16 -2.70
C GLN A 61 37.02 -19.45 -2.09
N THR A 62 38.31 -19.48 -1.78
CA THR A 62 38.92 -20.58 -1.07
C THR A 62 38.21 -20.66 0.27
N ASN A 63 37.56 -21.79 0.53
CA ASN A 63 36.94 -22.02 1.81
C ASN A 63 38.03 -21.83 2.87
N PRO A 64 37.87 -20.89 3.82
CA PRO A 64 38.90 -20.60 4.80
C PRO A 64 39.25 -21.91 5.51
N THR A 65 40.51 -22.31 5.51
CA THR A 65 40.91 -23.60 6.11
C THR A 65 41.26 -23.41 7.60
N ASN A 66 41.51 -22.17 8.01
CA ASN A 66 41.87 -21.81 9.38
C ASN A 66 40.63 -21.39 10.20
N PRO A 67 40.41 -21.95 11.41
CA PRO A 67 39.31 -21.55 12.30
C PRO A 67 39.23 -20.03 12.58
N ARG A 68 40.38 -19.33 12.65
CA ARG A 68 40.40 -17.87 12.86
C ARG A 68 39.89 -17.10 11.63
N GLU A 69 40.19 -17.58 10.43
CA GLU A 69 39.69 -16.99 9.18
C GLU A 69 38.16 -17.18 9.05
N PHE A 70 37.62 -18.29 9.55
CA PHE A 70 36.16 -18.49 9.62
C PHE A 70 35.45 -17.46 10.50
N GLU A 71 36.01 -17.12 11.66
CA GLU A 71 35.44 -16.08 12.53
C GLU A 71 35.47 -14.71 11.84
N GLN A 72 36.60 -14.35 11.21
CA GLN A 72 36.70 -13.13 10.43
C GLN A 72 35.69 -13.10 9.28
N TYR A 73 35.55 -14.21 8.52
CA TYR A 73 34.57 -14.31 7.45
C TYR A 73 33.12 -14.13 7.93
N ARG A 74 32.77 -14.74 9.07
CA ARG A 74 31.44 -14.54 9.70
C ARG A 74 31.21 -13.07 10.04
N THR A 75 32.17 -12.42 10.68
CA THR A 75 32.06 -11.00 11.06
C THR A 75 31.94 -10.09 9.83
N SER A 76 32.67 -10.38 8.76
CA SER A 76 32.61 -9.61 7.50
C SER A 76 31.27 -9.80 6.78
N ARG A 77 30.69 -11.00 6.81
CA ARG A 77 29.36 -11.25 6.25
C ARG A 77 28.27 -10.55 7.05
N GLU A 78 28.35 -10.59 8.38
CA GLU A 78 27.42 -9.88 9.27
C GLU A 78 27.46 -8.37 9.03
N LYS A 79 28.66 -7.77 8.94
CA LYS A 79 28.83 -6.35 8.62
C LYS A 79 28.23 -5.98 7.26
N ARG A 80 28.46 -6.79 6.22
CA ARG A 80 27.84 -6.58 4.91
C ARG A 80 26.32 -6.65 4.98
N ASN A 81 25.77 -7.67 5.63
CA ASN A 81 24.32 -7.81 5.81
C ASN A 81 23.72 -6.62 6.58
N GLN A 82 24.41 -6.11 7.61
CA GLN A 82 24.01 -4.90 8.33
C GLN A 82 24.03 -3.67 7.41
N SER A 83 25.10 -3.49 6.61
CA SER A 83 25.17 -2.38 5.67
C SER A 83 24.05 -2.42 4.63
N PHE A 84 23.71 -3.60 4.10
CA PHE A 84 22.57 -3.77 3.19
C PHE A 84 21.24 -3.44 3.86
N LYS A 85 21.03 -3.87 5.11
CA LYS A 85 19.80 -3.53 5.86
C LYS A 85 19.68 -2.03 6.09
N THR A 86 20.79 -1.36 6.39
CA THR A 86 20.84 0.10 6.56
C THR A 86 20.50 0.80 5.24
N LEU A 87 21.14 0.42 4.14
CA LEU A 87 20.88 1.00 2.81
C LEU A 87 19.43 0.76 2.36
N TYR A 88 18.89 -0.43 2.60
CA TYR A 88 17.50 -0.76 2.32
C TYR A 88 16.52 0.16 3.09
N THR A 89 16.77 0.36 4.38
CA THR A 89 15.94 1.25 5.23
C THR A 89 16.05 2.70 4.76
N GLN A 90 17.27 3.18 4.50
CA GLN A 90 17.50 4.55 4.03
C GLN A 90 16.83 4.82 2.68
N GLU A 91 16.89 3.88 1.75
CA GLU A 91 16.26 4.00 0.44
C GLU A 91 14.73 4.02 0.56
N ALA A 92 14.15 3.13 1.37
CA ALA A 92 12.73 3.14 1.67
C ALA A 92 12.29 4.48 2.27
N ASP A 93 13.03 5.02 3.24
CA ASP A 93 12.76 6.32 3.84
C ASP A 93 12.80 7.46 2.82
N ARG A 94 13.80 7.49 1.92
CA ARG A 94 13.90 8.48 0.85
C ARG A 94 12.70 8.42 -0.09
N ARG A 95 12.35 7.23 -0.57
CA ARG A 95 11.19 7.03 -1.45
C ARG A 95 9.89 7.45 -0.79
N PHE A 96 9.71 7.10 0.49
CA PHE A 96 8.50 7.47 1.21
C PHE A 96 8.40 9.00 1.42
N ARG A 97 9.51 9.70 1.68
CA ARG A 97 9.51 11.17 1.74
C ARG A 97 9.10 11.80 0.41
N PHE A 98 9.62 11.29 -0.71
CA PHE A 98 9.24 11.76 -2.04
C PHE A 98 7.75 11.55 -2.32
N ILE A 99 7.18 10.42 -1.89
CA ILE A 99 5.73 10.19 -1.96
C ILE A 99 4.96 11.27 -1.19
N LEU A 100 5.38 11.60 0.03
CA LEU A 100 4.72 12.63 0.83
C LEU A 100 4.79 14.01 0.15
N GLU A 101 5.88 14.31 -0.54
CA GLU A 101 6.04 15.51 -1.36
C GLU A 101 4.99 15.54 -2.48
N LEU A 102 4.84 14.46 -3.25
CA LEU A 102 3.80 14.35 -4.29
C LEU A 102 2.39 14.56 -3.73
N ILE A 103 2.09 14.03 -2.54
CA ILE A 103 0.80 14.24 -1.86
C ILE A 103 0.60 15.71 -1.51
N SER A 104 1.65 16.39 -1.04
CA SER A 104 1.61 17.81 -0.68
C SER A 104 1.40 18.72 -1.90
N GLU A 105 1.95 18.34 -3.06
CA GLU A 105 1.75 18.99 -4.35
C GLU A 105 0.38 18.66 -4.99
N LYS A 106 -0.44 17.85 -4.33
CA LYS A 106 -1.74 17.36 -4.82
C LYS A 106 -1.66 16.52 -6.11
N LYS A 107 -0.49 15.95 -6.42
CA LYS A 107 -0.30 14.99 -7.52
C LYS A 107 -0.75 13.60 -7.09
N TYR A 108 -2.06 13.43 -6.89
CA TYR A 108 -2.63 12.23 -6.27
C TYR A 108 -2.45 10.95 -7.07
N ASP A 109 -2.50 11.01 -8.40
CA ASP A 109 -2.33 9.83 -9.26
C ASP A 109 -0.89 9.29 -9.15
N SER A 110 0.12 10.15 -9.36
CA SER A 110 1.52 9.76 -9.22
C SER A 110 1.86 9.29 -7.79
N ALA A 111 1.30 9.93 -6.77
CA ALA A 111 1.49 9.51 -5.39
C ALA A 111 0.89 8.11 -5.13
N THR A 112 -0.26 7.82 -5.73
CA THR A 112 -0.95 6.52 -5.62
C THR A 112 -0.09 5.41 -6.22
N ASP A 113 0.41 5.60 -7.45
CA ASP A 113 1.26 4.61 -8.12
C ASP A 113 2.53 4.32 -7.31
N ARG A 114 3.18 5.38 -6.80
CA ARG A 114 4.40 5.24 -5.99
C ARG A 114 4.14 4.58 -4.64
N LEU A 115 2.99 4.81 -4.02
CA LEU A 115 2.59 4.10 -2.80
C LEU A 115 2.37 2.61 -3.06
N GLU A 116 1.71 2.26 -4.17
CA GLU A 116 1.50 0.87 -4.55
C GLU A 116 2.83 0.16 -4.82
N GLU A 117 3.74 0.80 -5.56
CA GLU A 117 5.12 0.32 -5.76
C GLU A 117 5.86 0.14 -4.42
N PHE A 118 5.77 1.12 -3.52
CA PHE A 118 6.42 1.08 -2.22
C PHE A 118 5.95 -0.11 -1.37
N LEU A 119 4.66 -0.40 -1.36
CA LEU A 119 4.09 -1.51 -0.59
C LEU A 119 4.52 -2.88 -1.14
N VAL A 120 4.81 -2.98 -2.44
CA VAL A 120 5.34 -4.21 -3.07
C VAL A 120 6.82 -4.39 -2.77
N LEU A 121 7.62 -3.32 -2.91
CA LEU A 121 9.07 -3.38 -2.75
C LEU A 121 9.52 -3.46 -1.28
N TYR A 122 8.74 -2.85 -0.36
CA TYR A 122 9.11 -2.70 1.04
C TYR A 122 8.02 -3.25 2.00
N PRO A 123 7.67 -4.55 1.94
CA PRO A 123 6.58 -5.10 2.75
C PRO A 123 6.84 -5.08 4.27
N ASP A 124 8.10 -5.24 4.69
CA ASP A 124 8.51 -5.34 6.10
C ASP A 124 9.10 -4.03 6.68
N HIS A 125 8.93 -2.92 5.98
CA HIS A 125 9.50 -1.64 6.39
C HIS A 125 8.65 -0.94 7.49
N SER A 126 9.29 -0.11 8.31
CA SER A 126 8.62 0.60 9.42
C SER A 126 7.56 1.59 8.94
N MET A 127 7.71 2.14 7.73
CA MET A 127 6.76 3.07 7.10
C MET A 127 5.61 2.37 6.36
N THR A 128 5.66 1.07 6.15
CA THR A 128 4.65 0.32 5.38
C THR A 128 3.23 0.46 5.96
N PRO A 129 3.02 0.38 7.28
CA PRO A 129 1.72 0.69 7.89
C PRO A 129 1.21 2.09 7.55
N ARG A 130 2.09 3.09 7.59
CA ARG A 130 1.73 4.46 7.24
C ARG A 130 1.39 4.57 5.75
N ALA A 131 2.19 3.99 4.87
CA ALA A 131 1.95 3.98 3.43
C ALA A 131 0.58 3.40 3.06
N ARG A 132 0.14 2.30 3.71
CA ARG A 132 -1.20 1.73 3.49
C ARG A 132 -2.31 2.71 3.82
N ARG A 133 -2.18 3.45 4.92
CA ARG A 133 -3.15 4.49 5.31
C ARG A 133 -3.14 5.67 4.35
N GLU A 134 -1.97 6.20 3.98
CA GLU A 134 -1.87 7.30 3.02
C GLU A 134 -2.52 6.91 1.68
N LEU A 135 -2.36 5.66 1.24
CA LEU A 135 -3.03 5.14 0.04
C LEU A 135 -4.57 5.12 0.21
N ALA A 136 -5.07 4.71 1.37
CA ALA A 136 -6.49 4.75 1.67
C ALA A 136 -7.04 6.19 1.70
N ASP A 137 -6.31 7.11 2.33
CA ASP A 137 -6.63 8.54 2.40
C ASP A 137 -6.72 9.16 0.98
N LEU A 138 -5.78 8.81 0.08
CA LEU A 138 -5.78 9.26 -1.31
C LEU A 138 -6.98 8.73 -2.10
N ARG A 139 -7.30 7.43 -1.95
CA ARG A 139 -8.50 6.84 -2.58
C ARG A 139 -9.78 7.49 -2.07
N GLN A 140 -9.80 7.90 -0.79
CA GLN A 140 -10.93 8.64 -0.25
C GLN A 140 -11.04 10.05 -0.85
N LYS A 141 -9.92 10.78 -0.95
CA LYS A 141 -9.86 12.14 -1.53
C LYS A 141 -10.27 12.18 -2.99
N THR A 142 -9.96 11.13 -3.75
CA THR A 142 -10.35 10.96 -5.17
C THR A 142 -11.79 10.47 -5.34
N GLY A 143 -12.55 10.31 -4.25
CA GLY A 143 -13.96 9.90 -4.28
C GLY A 143 -14.19 8.38 -4.31
N ALA A 144 -13.13 7.58 -4.45
CA ALA A 144 -13.19 6.12 -4.43
C ALA A 144 -13.38 5.55 -3.01
N THR A 145 -14.53 5.87 -2.40
CA THR A 145 -14.82 5.63 -0.97
C THR A 145 -14.80 4.14 -0.60
N GLU A 146 -15.36 3.27 -1.43
CA GLU A 146 -15.36 1.82 -1.17
C GLU A 146 -13.95 1.21 -1.25
N ALA A 147 -13.15 1.65 -2.23
CA ALA A 147 -11.75 1.26 -2.33
C ALA A 147 -10.94 1.75 -1.11
N ALA A 148 -11.21 2.96 -0.63
CA ALA A 148 -10.60 3.48 0.58
C ALA A 148 -10.94 2.64 1.82
N LEU A 149 -12.22 2.28 2.02
CA LEU A 149 -12.65 1.40 3.11
C LEU A 149 -11.95 0.03 3.06
N TYR A 150 -11.79 -0.54 1.87
CA TYR A 150 -11.05 -1.79 1.69
C TYR A 150 -9.59 -1.64 2.14
N ARG A 151 -8.90 -0.56 1.73
CA ARG A 151 -7.51 -0.31 2.12
C ARG A 151 -7.35 -0.03 3.61
N TYR A 152 -8.25 0.74 4.24
CA TYR A 152 -8.20 0.91 5.69
C TYR A 152 -8.42 -0.40 6.44
N ARG A 153 -9.32 -1.26 5.97
CA ARG A 153 -9.51 -2.59 6.57
C ARG A 153 -8.25 -3.43 6.47
N GLN A 154 -7.57 -3.40 5.31
CA GLN A 154 -6.28 -4.08 5.15
C GLN A 154 -5.22 -3.52 6.10
N SER A 155 -5.14 -2.19 6.24
CA SER A 155 -4.23 -1.53 7.18
C SER A 155 -4.52 -1.96 8.62
N ALA A 156 -5.79 -1.92 9.05
CA ALA A 156 -6.20 -2.34 10.39
C ALA A 156 -5.86 -3.82 10.67
N ALA A 157 -5.97 -4.70 9.67
CA ALA A 157 -5.70 -6.12 9.83
C ALA A 157 -4.19 -6.47 9.85
N LEU A 158 -3.37 -5.74 9.09
CA LEU A 158 -1.94 -6.05 8.90
C LEU A 158 -1.02 -5.26 9.84
N ASP A 159 -1.46 -4.09 10.29
CA ASP A 159 -0.63 -3.22 11.10
C ASP A 159 -0.67 -3.67 12.57
N ARG A 160 0.46 -3.49 13.27
CA ARG A 160 0.51 -3.79 14.71
C ARG A 160 -0.48 -2.87 15.46
N PRO A 161 -1.18 -3.37 16.49
CA PRO A 161 -2.25 -2.64 17.17
C PRO A 161 -1.82 -1.26 17.68
N GLN A 162 -0.55 -1.11 18.08
CA GLN A 162 -0.02 0.15 18.62
C GLN A 162 0.38 1.20 17.56
N GLN A 163 0.61 0.83 16.29
CA GLN A 163 1.23 1.75 15.32
C GLN A 163 0.24 2.37 14.32
N GLY A 164 -0.90 1.72 14.07
CA GLY A 164 -1.84 2.30 13.11
C GLY A 164 -3.21 1.67 12.95
N GLU A 165 -3.49 0.57 13.65
CA GLU A 165 -4.81 -0.05 13.63
C GLU A 165 -5.90 0.92 14.11
N ALA A 166 -5.72 1.54 15.28
CA ALA A 166 -6.69 2.48 15.86
C ALA A 166 -7.03 3.64 14.91
N LYS A 167 -6.01 4.22 14.27
CA LYS A 167 -6.19 5.33 13.32
C LYS A 167 -6.96 4.90 12.07
N SER A 168 -6.68 3.70 11.55
CA SER A 168 -7.38 3.17 10.37
C SER A 168 -8.86 2.90 10.68
N LEU A 169 -9.16 2.32 11.86
CA LEU A 169 -10.53 2.12 12.32
C LEU A 169 -11.27 3.44 12.52
N LEU A 170 -10.58 4.46 13.05
CA LEU A 170 -11.15 5.80 13.22
C LEU A 170 -11.56 6.43 11.89
N GLU A 171 -10.71 6.33 10.86
CA GLU A 171 -11.04 6.83 9.52
C GLU A 171 -12.18 6.05 8.87
N MET A 172 -12.22 4.72 9.06
CA MET A 172 -13.37 3.91 8.64
C MET A 172 -14.67 4.39 9.30
N ALA A 173 -14.66 4.65 10.61
CA ALA A 173 -15.81 5.17 11.32
C ALA A 173 -16.24 6.54 10.77
N ARG A 174 -15.29 7.45 10.49
CA ARG A 174 -15.57 8.75 9.84
C ARG A 174 -16.23 8.59 8.47
N ILE A 175 -15.77 7.64 7.65
CA ILE A 175 -16.41 7.34 6.37
C ILE A 175 -17.86 6.87 6.59
N LYS A 176 -18.09 5.94 7.52
CA LYS A 176 -19.43 5.41 7.81
C LYS A 176 -20.40 6.48 8.29
N ILE A 177 -19.92 7.43 9.09
CA ILE A 177 -20.68 8.61 9.51
C ILE A 177 -21.08 9.45 8.30
N ARG A 178 -20.14 9.76 7.39
CA ARG A 178 -20.44 10.52 6.16
C ARG A 178 -21.45 9.81 5.26
N GLN A 179 -21.48 8.47 5.28
CA GLN A 179 -22.46 7.65 4.57
C GLN A 179 -23.83 7.56 5.29
N GLY A 180 -24.01 8.21 6.46
CA GLY A 180 -25.24 8.13 7.26
C GLY A 180 -25.40 6.82 8.04
N ARG A 181 -24.38 5.95 8.06
CA ARG A 181 -24.40 4.66 8.76
C ARG A 181 -23.95 4.82 10.21
N PHE A 182 -24.69 5.61 10.98
CA PHE A 182 -24.33 6.01 12.34
C PHE A 182 -24.20 4.82 13.30
N GLN A 183 -25.07 3.81 13.18
CA GLN A 183 -25.04 2.63 14.05
C GLN A 183 -23.76 1.81 13.87
N GLU A 184 -23.36 1.54 12.62
CA GLU A 184 -22.10 0.86 12.30
C GLU A 184 -20.91 1.66 12.84
N ALA A 185 -20.89 2.98 12.59
CA ALA A 185 -19.82 3.85 13.06
C ALA A 185 -19.70 3.83 14.59
N ARG A 186 -20.82 3.89 15.32
CA ARG A 186 -20.84 3.85 16.77
C ARG A 186 -20.22 2.57 17.33
N THR A 187 -20.59 1.42 16.79
CA THR A 187 -19.98 0.14 17.21
C THR A 187 -18.47 0.14 17.02
N MET A 188 -17.99 0.74 15.93
CA MET A 188 -16.57 0.85 15.62
C MET A 188 -15.85 1.82 16.57
N LEU A 189 -16.46 2.97 16.89
CA LEU A 189 -15.92 3.93 17.85
C LEU A 189 -15.81 3.35 19.26
N GLN A 190 -16.81 2.57 19.69
CA GLN A 190 -16.78 1.85 20.97
C GLN A 190 -15.70 0.77 20.99
N ASP A 191 -15.53 0.02 19.91
CA ASP A 191 -14.42 -0.94 19.76
C ASP A 191 -13.06 -0.25 19.92
N ILE A 192 -12.87 0.92 19.28
CA ILE A 192 -11.64 1.70 19.40
C ILE A 192 -11.39 2.13 20.85
N GLN A 193 -12.41 2.65 21.54
CA GLN A 193 -12.30 3.10 22.94
C GLN A 193 -11.91 1.95 23.88
N THR A 194 -12.50 0.76 23.69
CA THR A 194 -12.22 -0.40 24.55
C THR A 194 -10.86 -1.04 24.27
N ARG A 195 -10.45 -1.15 22.99
CA ARG A 195 -9.22 -1.84 22.59
C ARG A 195 -7.98 -0.95 22.67
N PHE A 196 -8.11 0.35 22.45
CA PHE A 196 -7.00 1.31 22.39
C PHE A 196 -7.11 2.40 23.45
N SER A 197 -7.59 2.04 24.64
CA SER A 197 -7.71 2.97 25.77
C SER A 197 -6.38 3.70 26.04
N GLY A 198 -6.42 5.03 26.15
CA GLY A 198 -5.24 5.86 26.41
C GLY A 198 -4.51 6.36 25.15
N THR A 199 -4.90 5.93 23.96
CA THR A 199 -4.42 6.52 22.69
C THR A 199 -5.17 7.81 22.34
N ASN A 200 -4.57 8.66 21.52
CA ASN A 200 -5.23 9.87 21.01
C ASN A 200 -6.45 9.50 20.17
N GLU A 201 -6.37 8.42 19.41
CA GLU A 201 -7.44 7.89 18.55
C GLU A 201 -8.66 7.46 19.37
N ALA A 202 -8.47 6.83 20.53
CA ALA A 202 -9.57 6.50 21.43
C ALA A 202 -10.26 7.74 22.00
N ARG A 203 -9.49 8.79 22.31
CA ARG A 203 -10.04 10.08 22.76
C ARG A 203 -10.83 10.77 21.64
N GLU A 204 -10.28 10.78 20.42
CA GLU A 204 -11.00 11.29 19.24
C GLU A 204 -12.27 10.48 18.97
N ALA A 205 -12.22 9.16 19.13
CA ALA A 205 -13.38 8.30 18.94
C ALA A 205 -14.50 8.63 19.95
N GLU A 206 -14.15 8.87 21.21
CA GLU A 206 -15.09 9.31 22.26
C GLU A 206 -15.72 10.67 21.91
N LEU A 207 -14.91 11.62 21.45
CA LEU A 207 -15.40 12.94 21.04
C LEU A 207 -16.36 12.85 19.85
N LEU A 208 -16.05 12.02 18.85
CA LEU A 208 -16.93 11.77 17.70
C LEU A 208 -18.22 11.10 18.14
N GLU A 209 -18.18 10.06 18.99
CA GLU A 209 -19.41 9.42 19.46
C GLU A 209 -20.34 10.42 20.16
N LYS A 210 -19.78 11.28 21.02
CA LYS A 210 -20.54 12.32 21.73
C LYS A 210 -21.14 13.37 20.79
N SER A 211 -20.42 13.79 19.75
CA SER A 211 -20.93 14.79 18.80
C SER A 211 -22.08 14.25 17.94
N TYR A 212 -22.06 12.96 17.58
CA TYR A 212 -23.09 12.36 16.73
C TYR A 212 -24.32 11.83 17.48
N ARG A 213 -24.25 11.65 18.80
CA ARG A 213 -25.41 11.27 19.64
C ARG A 213 -26.59 12.24 19.49
N PHE A 214 -26.36 13.46 19.01
CA PHE A 214 -27.40 14.45 18.75
C PHE A 214 -28.21 14.18 17.47
N ILE A 215 -27.71 13.36 16.53
CA ILE A 215 -28.30 13.19 15.19
C ILE A 215 -29.24 11.97 15.10
N GLU A 216 -29.19 11.03 16.06
CA GLU A 216 -30.17 9.94 16.08
C GLU A 216 -31.58 10.55 16.22
N PRO A 217 -32.45 10.46 15.19
CA PRO A 217 -33.82 10.93 15.34
C PRO A 217 -34.41 10.14 16.52
N PRO A 218 -35.10 10.81 17.46
CA PRO A 218 -35.64 10.15 18.63
C PRO A 218 -36.36 8.91 18.14
N GLN A 219 -35.90 7.73 18.57
CA GLN A 219 -36.50 6.46 18.16
C GLN A 219 -37.98 6.65 18.37
N ARG A 220 -38.72 6.68 17.27
CA ARG A 220 -40.16 6.84 17.30
C ARG A 220 -40.64 5.63 18.07
N GLU A 221 -40.93 5.81 19.36
CA GLU A 221 -41.21 4.69 20.25
C GLU A 221 -42.25 3.84 19.54
N PRO A 222 -41.95 2.56 19.23
CA PRO A 222 -42.88 1.71 18.52
C PRO A 222 -44.15 1.70 19.36
N GLY A 223 -45.20 2.28 18.78
CA GLY A 223 -46.41 2.75 19.43
C GLY A 223 -46.67 2.14 20.81
N ARG A 224 -46.57 2.99 21.84
CA ARG A 224 -47.40 2.84 23.03
C ARG A 224 -48.83 2.69 22.52
N GLY A 225 -49.33 1.46 22.57
CA GLY A 225 -50.53 1.03 21.88
C GLY A 225 -51.68 1.99 22.09
N GLY A 226 -52.17 2.56 20.99
CA GLY A 226 -53.58 2.94 20.93
C GLY A 226 -54.41 1.68 21.26
N PRO A 227 -55.48 1.80 22.07
CA PRO A 227 -56.24 0.66 22.53
C PRO A 227 -56.75 -0.17 21.33
N ARG A 228 -56.42 -1.45 21.42
CA ARG A 228 -56.88 -2.57 20.60
C ARG A 228 -58.39 -2.48 20.39
N SER A 229 -58.81 -2.01 19.22
CA SER A 229 -60.17 -2.20 18.72
C SER A 229 -60.30 -3.66 18.29
N THR A 230 -61.05 -4.43 19.05
CA THR A 230 -61.48 -5.78 18.72
C THR A 230 -62.44 -5.71 17.53
N SER A 231 -62.00 -6.17 16.37
CA SER A 231 -62.94 -6.67 15.35
C SER A 231 -62.42 -8.02 14.85
N GLU A 232 -63.10 -9.06 15.34
CA GLU A 232 -63.18 -10.37 14.71
C GLU A 232 -63.87 -10.24 13.35
N GLY A 233 -63.43 -11.03 12.37
CA GLY A 233 -64.02 -11.12 11.03
C GLY A 233 -63.01 -11.71 10.05
N THR A 234 -62.82 -13.04 10.08
CA THR A 234 -63.35 -14.00 9.09
C THR A 234 -62.74 -13.89 7.69
N ASP A 235 -61.96 -14.93 7.38
CA ASP A 235 -61.97 -15.73 6.16
C ASP A 235 -61.57 -15.13 4.80
N SER A 236 -60.61 -15.85 4.20
CA SER A 236 -60.58 -16.29 2.80
C SER A 236 -60.59 -15.22 1.70
N ALA A 237 -59.47 -15.11 0.98
CA ALA A 237 -59.46 -15.34 -0.46
C ALA A 237 -58.05 -15.17 -1.05
N SER A 238 -57.65 -16.17 -1.82
CA SER A 238 -56.61 -16.12 -2.83
C SER A 238 -56.82 -14.95 -3.77
N GLY A 239 -55.75 -14.23 -4.09
CA GLY A 239 -55.79 -13.13 -5.05
C GLY A 239 -54.39 -12.85 -5.61
N ASP A 240 -54.12 -13.43 -6.76
CA ASP A 240 -53.09 -12.97 -7.69
C ASP A 240 -53.35 -11.49 -8.00
N GLY A 241 -52.34 -10.64 -7.77
CA GLY A 241 -52.44 -9.20 -7.97
C GLY A 241 -51.11 -8.60 -8.34
N GLU A 242 -50.95 -8.33 -9.64
CA GLU A 242 -49.96 -7.43 -10.23
C GLU A 242 -49.71 -6.21 -9.33
N LEU A 243 -48.43 -5.97 -8.98
CA LEU A 243 -47.98 -4.67 -8.50
C LEU A 243 -47.21 -3.97 -9.63
N GLN A 244 -47.97 -3.24 -10.45
CA GLN A 244 -47.46 -2.04 -11.08
C GLN A 244 -47.58 -0.93 -10.03
N ASP A 245 -46.48 -0.44 -9.45
CA ASP A 245 -46.50 0.92 -8.92
C ASP A 245 -45.13 1.61 -8.95
N THR A 246 -45.26 2.86 -9.34
CA THR A 246 -44.36 3.81 -9.93
C THR A 246 -43.46 4.47 -8.88
N GLY A 247 -42.27 3.89 -8.67
CA GLY A 247 -41.18 4.52 -7.92
C GLY A 247 -40.53 5.68 -8.68
N LYS A 248 -41.29 6.73 -9.02
CA LYS A 248 -40.72 8.03 -9.43
C LYS A 248 -40.07 8.67 -8.20
N PRO A 249 -38.77 9.00 -8.21
CA PRO A 249 -38.17 9.79 -7.14
C PRO A 249 -38.76 11.21 -7.15
N LEU A 250 -39.17 11.67 -5.96
CA LEU A 250 -39.82 12.98 -5.70
C LEU A 250 -38.87 14.18 -5.79
N PHE A 251 -37.67 14.02 -6.35
CA PHE A 251 -36.72 15.12 -6.51
C PHE A 251 -36.20 15.14 -7.95
N PRO A 252 -36.60 16.12 -8.77
CA PRO A 252 -35.85 16.47 -9.97
C PRO A 252 -34.48 16.97 -9.49
N MET A 253 -33.45 16.15 -9.65
CA MET A 253 -32.07 16.64 -9.61
C MET A 253 -31.81 17.31 -10.95
N ASP A 254 -31.67 18.63 -10.93
CA ASP A 254 -31.21 19.42 -12.06
C ASP A 254 -29.85 18.89 -12.53
N ARG A 255 -29.88 18.12 -13.62
CA ARG A 255 -28.70 17.60 -14.29
C ARG A 255 -28.20 18.67 -15.27
N GLU A 256 -27.79 19.81 -14.73
CA GLU A 256 -27.12 20.84 -15.52
C GLU A 256 -25.62 20.52 -15.65
N ASN A 257 -25.16 20.55 -16.90
CA ASN A 257 -23.76 20.59 -17.33
C ASN A 257 -22.89 19.37 -17.05
N ALA A 258 -23.11 18.32 -17.84
CA ALA A 258 -21.98 17.50 -18.31
C ALA A 258 -21.31 18.23 -19.50
N PRO A 259 -20.05 18.67 -19.40
CA PRO A 259 -19.34 19.16 -20.57
C PRO A 259 -19.14 18.02 -21.57
N ALA A 260 -19.41 18.32 -22.84
CA ALA A 260 -19.21 17.43 -23.96
C ALA A 260 -17.79 16.86 -23.94
N ALA A 261 -17.69 15.53 -24.03
CA ALA A 261 -16.45 14.83 -24.28
C ALA A 261 -15.90 15.30 -25.63
N THR A 262 -14.85 16.10 -25.61
CA THR A 262 -14.03 16.33 -26.79
C THR A 262 -13.24 15.05 -27.05
N GLU A 263 -13.51 14.44 -28.20
CA GLU A 263 -12.69 13.39 -28.81
C GLU A 263 -11.30 13.95 -29.09
N SER A 264 -10.40 13.87 -28.12
CA SER A 264 -8.97 14.09 -28.35
C SER A 264 -8.34 12.74 -28.68
N ASP A 265 -8.25 12.47 -29.98
CA ASP A 265 -7.00 12.10 -30.62
C ASP A 265 -6.06 11.23 -29.77
N THR A 266 -6.44 9.97 -29.60
CA THR A 266 -5.49 8.95 -29.17
C THR A 266 -4.53 8.72 -30.33
N GLY A 267 -3.48 9.53 -30.38
CA GLY A 267 -2.28 9.35 -31.19
C GLY A 267 -1.59 8.04 -30.82
N ILE A 268 -2.23 6.93 -31.17
CA ILE A 268 -1.64 5.61 -31.18
C ILE A 268 -0.82 5.57 -32.47
N ASP A 269 0.37 6.16 -32.38
CA ASP A 269 1.44 5.87 -33.31
C ASP A 269 1.62 4.35 -33.33
N ARG A 270 1.44 3.78 -34.54
CA ARG A 270 1.83 2.41 -34.83
C ARG A 270 3.33 2.33 -34.57
N ALA A 271 3.70 1.68 -33.46
CA ALA A 271 5.07 1.29 -33.22
C ALA A 271 5.44 0.22 -34.25
N ASP A 272 6.14 0.65 -35.30
CA ASP A 272 6.90 -0.24 -36.16
C ASP A 272 7.87 -1.04 -35.29
N GLY A 273 7.87 -2.35 -35.49
CA GLY A 273 8.51 -3.33 -34.63
C GLY A 273 10.03 -3.32 -34.69
N GLU A 274 10.66 -2.31 -34.07
CA GLU A 274 12.06 -2.37 -33.70
C GLU A 274 12.19 -2.90 -32.26
N SER A 275 12.91 -4.01 -32.13
CA SER A 275 13.22 -4.66 -30.87
C SER A 275 13.86 -3.67 -29.90
N SER A 276 13.10 -3.29 -28.87
CA SER A 276 13.54 -2.48 -27.73
C SER A 276 14.78 -3.12 -27.09
N THR A 277 15.94 -2.55 -27.39
CA THR A 277 17.23 -2.89 -26.82
C THR A 277 17.25 -2.52 -25.33
N GLY A 278 16.86 -3.47 -24.49
CA GLY A 278 16.98 -3.41 -23.02
C GLY A 278 18.41 -3.30 -22.49
N GLN A 279 19.43 -3.27 -23.35
CA GLN A 279 20.83 -3.09 -22.97
C GLN A 279 21.28 -1.62 -22.91
N ARG A 280 20.61 -0.67 -23.57
CA ARG A 280 21.03 0.75 -23.55
C ARG A 280 20.66 1.51 -22.26
N ALA A 281 19.83 0.95 -21.40
CA ALA A 281 19.44 1.59 -20.14
C ALA A 281 20.47 1.39 -19.01
N LEU A 282 21.33 0.36 -19.09
CA LEU A 282 22.39 0.15 -18.09
C LEU A 282 23.64 1.00 -18.37
N ASP A 283 24.02 1.17 -19.64
CA ASP A 283 25.23 1.93 -20.00
C ASP A 283 25.12 3.44 -19.74
N ARG A 284 23.90 4.00 -19.69
CA ARG A 284 23.70 5.44 -19.45
C ARG A 284 23.74 5.84 -17.97
N MET A 285 23.79 4.89 -17.02
CA MET A 285 23.91 5.19 -15.58
C MET A 285 25.36 5.20 -15.06
N GLY A 286 26.35 5.00 -15.93
CA GLY A 286 27.78 4.93 -15.57
C GLY A 286 28.57 6.23 -15.68
N GLU A 287 28.07 7.24 -16.39
CA GLU A 287 28.78 8.51 -16.61
C GLU A 287 28.12 9.62 -15.79
N GLY A 288 28.68 9.95 -14.62
CA GLY A 288 28.17 11.09 -13.83
C GLY A 288 28.58 11.17 -12.37
N ILE A 289 29.54 10.37 -11.90
CA ILE A 289 30.20 10.64 -10.61
C ILE A 289 31.43 11.48 -10.91
N GLU A 290 31.20 12.77 -11.14
CA GLU A 290 32.27 13.76 -11.08
C GLU A 290 32.86 13.71 -9.66
N ARG A 291 34.16 13.41 -9.58
CA ARG A 291 34.95 13.50 -8.36
C ARG A 291 34.88 14.95 -7.89
N LEU A 292 34.21 15.19 -6.76
CA LEU A 292 34.38 16.38 -5.95
C LEU A 292 35.76 16.32 -5.27
N ASP A 293 36.81 16.48 -6.05
CA ASP A 293 38.16 16.79 -5.56
C ASP A 293 38.23 18.28 -5.26
N SER A 294 37.85 18.68 -4.04
CA SER A 294 38.39 19.85 -3.32
C SER A 294 37.53 20.15 -2.09
N ALA A 295 37.69 19.35 -1.03
CA ALA A 295 37.33 19.79 0.31
C ALA A 295 38.57 20.43 0.94
N ASP A 296 38.51 21.74 1.13
CA ASP A 296 39.46 22.48 1.97
C ASP A 296 39.57 21.82 3.36
N PRO A 297 40.78 21.68 3.93
CA PRO A 297 40.94 21.18 5.29
C PRO A 297 40.30 22.18 6.26
N LEU A 298 39.20 21.75 6.88
CA LEU A 298 38.54 22.45 7.97
C LEU A 298 39.54 22.78 9.08
N GLU A 299 39.64 24.08 9.39
CA GLU A 299 40.43 24.61 10.49
C GLU A 299 40.04 23.92 11.83
N PRO A 300 41.01 23.60 12.69
CA PRO A 300 40.74 23.06 14.00
C PRO A 300 40.03 24.11 14.87
N LEU A 301 38.78 23.82 15.25
CA LEU A 301 38.02 24.59 16.22
C LEU A 301 38.79 24.65 17.54
N GLU A 302 39.15 25.87 17.94
CA GLU A 302 39.77 26.14 19.23
C GLU A 302 38.82 25.73 20.38
N PRO A 303 39.37 25.15 21.47
CA PRO A 303 38.59 24.83 22.65
C PRO A 303 38.13 26.13 23.33
N MET A 304 36.81 26.36 23.32
CA MET A 304 36.18 27.37 24.17
C MET A 304 36.27 26.90 25.63
N ASP A 305 37.29 27.38 26.33
CA ASP A 305 37.37 27.37 27.79
C ASP A 305 36.28 28.28 28.37
N GLY A 306 35.09 27.68 28.55
CA GLY A 306 33.93 28.28 29.19
C GLY A 306 33.95 28.03 30.68
N ASP A 307 34.67 28.90 31.39
CA ASP A 307 34.83 28.98 32.82
C ASP A 307 33.49 29.02 33.62
N SER A 308 33.39 28.10 34.57
CA SER A 308 33.03 28.30 35.98
C SER A 308 32.09 29.47 36.37
N LYS A 309 30.89 29.15 36.90
CA LYS A 309 30.30 29.75 38.13
C LYS A 309 28.96 29.06 38.49
N LYS A 310 28.98 28.25 39.54
CA LYS A 310 28.46 28.54 40.90
C LYS A 310 26.95 28.32 41.06
N SER A 311 26.60 27.15 41.59
CA SER A 311 25.58 26.98 42.63
C SER A 311 25.99 27.76 43.91
N PRO A 312 25.12 28.01 44.90
CA PRO A 312 24.03 27.17 45.39
C PRO A 312 22.61 27.65 45.08
#